data_AF-A0A9P6QNF8-F1
#
_entry.id   AF-A0A9P6QNF8-F1
#
_cell.length_a   1.000
_cell.length_b   1.000
_cell.length_c   1.000
_cell.angle_alpha   90.00
_cell.angle_beta   90.00
_cell.angle_gamma   90.00
#
_symmetry.space_group_name_H-M   'P 1'
#
loop_
_entity.id
_entity.type
_entity.pdbx_description
1 polymer ?
#
loop_
_entity_poly.entity_id
_entity_poly.type
_entity_poly.pdbx_seq_one_letter_code
_entity_poly.pdbx_strand_id
1 'polypeptide(L)'
;MEHSSDPDGLLHNYLCSSPHLRHLKAVALPFSLDHMDLHGLLPPVSAPRNGPRAASRVYLPGIWQCRKLQTLHIRIATPNITTRDPSPLPEHSRIAFGYLVRVCPELRELWLSNGGALQEEPSLDMSLLGGFCLLGRLQHLESFSCGTWKEQKVLSAVNLGWIIESGRTVGKRTERQEYLRSIWMELGLLGSRVGSDGALPFDDAATVARLDPKSLASMKPERCFDWTLVDPTLCEELRYLGLAVEVKIFFDVLDGDEG
;
A
#
# COMPACT_ATOMS: atom_id res chain seq x y z
N MET A 1 3.59 -34.66 -11.44
CA MET A 1 3.86 -33.27 -11.03
C MET A 1 2.56 -32.72 -10.51
N GLU A 2 2.38 -32.74 -9.19
CA GLU A 2 1.24 -32.09 -8.56
C GLU A 2 1.57 -30.60 -8.46
N HIS A 3 0.90 -29.78 -9.28
CA HIS A 3 0.94 -28.34 -9.08
C HIS A 3 0.27 -28.08 -7.73
N SER A 4 1.05 -27.77 -6.70
CA SER A 4 0.47 -27.18 -5.49
C SER A 4 -0.18 -25.86 -5.93
N SER A 5 -1.50 -25.90 -6.10
CA SER A 5 -2.32 -24.77 -6.47
C SER A 5 -2.28 -23.81 -5.30
N ASP A 6 -1.34 -22.88 -5.37
CA ASP A 6 -1.26 -21.77 -4.45
C ASP A 6 -2.58 -21.00 -4.55
N PRO A 7 -3.45 -21.04 -3.53
CA PRO A 7 -4.78 -20.44 -3.61
C PRO A 7 -4.69 -18.94 -3.88
N ASP A 8 -3.61 -18.30 -3.41
CA ASP A 8 -3.30 -16.90 -3.62
C ASP A 8 -3.07 -16.61 -5.11
N GLY A 9 -2.38 -17.52 -5.81
CA GLY A 9 -2.16 -17.45 -7.25
C GLY A 9 -3.44 -17.54 -8.07
N LEU A 10 -4.44 -18.30 -7.61
CA LEU A 10 -5.74 -18.37 -8.29
C LEU A 10 -6.52 -17.05 -8.17
N LEU A 11 -6.57 -16.45 -6.98
CA LEU A 11 -7.23 -15.16 -6.77
C LEU A 11 -6.52 -14.04 -7.53
N HIS A 12 -5.18 -14.05 -7.50
CA HIS A 12 -4.36 -13.13 -8.29
C HIS A 12 -4.67 -13.23 -9.79
N ASN A 13 -4.60 -14.43 -10.36
CA ASN A 13 -4.88 -14.66 -11.78
C ASN A 13 -6.30 -14.21 -12.15
N TYR A 14 -7.29 -14.54 -11.30
CA TYR A 14 -8.67 -14.13 -11.52
C TYR A 14 -8.81 -12.60 -11.57
N LEU A 15 -8.19 -11.87 -10.65
CA LEU A 15 -8.20 -10.41 -10.62
C LEU A 15 -7.48 -9.79 -11.83
N CYS A 16 -6.37 -10.40 -12.26
CA CYS A 16 -5.63 -10.01 -13.46
C CYS A 16 -6.33 -10.38 -14.77
N SER A 17 -7.30 -11.30 -14.78
CA SER A 17 -7.98 -11.72 -16.01
C SER A 17 -9.44 -11.25 -16.13
N SER A 18 -9.97 -10.52 -15.13
CA SER A 18 -11.40 -10.21 -15.04
C SER A 18 -11.69 -8.70 -15.18
N PRO A 19 -11.61 -8.10 -16.38
CA PRO A 19 -11.78 -6.65 -16.58
C PRO A 19 -13.19 -6.13 -16.27
N HIS A 20 -14.19 -7.02 -16.27
CA HIS A 20 -15.59 -6.68 -16.01
C HIS A 20 -16.02 -6.91 -14.55
N LEU A 21 -15.11 -7.36 -13.68
CA LEU A 21 -15.41 -7.61 -12.28
C LEU A 21 -15.78 -6.30 -11.57
N ARG A 22 -16.99 -6.26 -11.01
CA ARG A 22 -17.51 -5.10 -10.26
C ARG A 22 -17.52 -5.32 -8.74
N HIS A 23 -17.67 -6.57 -8.30
CA HIS A 23 -17.74 -6.90 -6.89
C HIS A 23 -16.91 -8.13 -6.60
N LEU A 24 -16.05 -8.04 -5.60
CA LEU A 24 -15.29 -9.16 -5.05
C LEU A 24 -15.45 -9.18 -3.54
N LYS A 25 -15.85 -10.34 -3.01
CA LYS A 25 -15.88 -10.61 -1.57
C LYS A 25 -15.14 -11.91 -1.29
N ALA A 26 -13.85 -11.79 -1.02
CA ALA A 26 -12.92 -12.91 -0.82
C ALA A 26 -12.31 -12.88 0.59
N VAL A 27 -13.12 -12.58 1.61
CA VAL A 27 -12.67 -12.42 3.00
C VAL A 27 -11.99 -13.66 3.57
N ALA A 28 -12.41 -14.85 3.13
CA ALA A 28 -11.87 -16.12 3.60
C ALA A 28 -10.54 -16.50 2.94
N LEU A 29 -10.16 -15.83 1.85
CA LEU A 29 -8.95 -16.14 1.08
C LEU A 29 -7.89 -15.09 1.38
N PRO A 30 -6.72 -15.47 1.95
CA PRO A 30 -5.61 -14.55 2.05
C PRO A 30 -5.15 -14.15 0.64
N PHE A 31 -4.75 -12.88 0.51
CA PHE A 31 -4.13 -12.35 -0.70
C PHE A 31 -2.73 -11.86 -0.34
N SER A 32 -1.71 -12.52 -0.85
CA SER A 32 -0.32 -12.15 -0.58
C SER A 32 -0.04 -10.70 -1.03
N LEU A 33 0.52 -9.91 -0.11
CA LEU A 33 0.98 -8.57 -0.38
C LEU A 33 2.07 -8.54 -1.47
N ASP A 34 2.83 -9.62 -1.65
CA ASP A 34 3.87 -9.74 -2.70
C ASP A 34 3.28 -9.53 -4.11
N HIS A 35 2.01 -9.88 -4.31
CA HIS A 35 1.31 -9.64 -5.57
C HIS A 35 0.94 -8.17 -5.82
N MET A 36 1.02 -7.34 -4.78
CA MET A 36 0.74 -5.90 -4.82
C MET A 36 2.03 -5.05 -4.90
N ASP A 37 3.19 -5.65 -4.59
CA ASP A 37 4.49 -4.98 -4.59
C ASP A 37 5.11 -4.91 -5.99
N LEU A 38 4.62 -3.97 -6.79
CA LEU A 38 5.07 -3.78 -8.18
C LEU A 38 6.54 -3.39 -8.32
N HIS A 39 7.16 -2.87 -7.25
CA HIS A 39 8.53 -2.36 -7.26
C HIS A 39 9.53 -3.26 -6.54
N GLY A 40 9.06 -4.37 -5.93
CA GLY A 40 9.92 -5.25 -5.15
C GLY A 40 10.54 -4.54 -3.94
N LEU A 41 9.78 -3.66 -3.29
CA LEU A 41 10.20 -2.97 -2.08
C LEU A 41 10.24 -3.91 -0.86
N LEU A 42 9.44 -4.97 -0.89
CA LEU A 42 9.44 -5.98 0.16
C LEU A 42 10.71 -6.81 0.10
N PRO A 43 11.33 -7.11 1.26
CA PRO A 43 12.44 -8.04 1.29
C PRO A 43 11.97 -9.40 0.75
N PRO A 44 12.76 -10.06 -0.11
CA PRO A 44 12.38 -11.36 -0.62
C PRO A 44 12.15 -12.30 0.55
N VAL A 45 10.97 -12.91 0.60
CA VAL A 45 10.60 -13.90 1.63
C VAL A 45 11.68 -14.97 1.62
N SER A 46 12.54 -14.95 2.63
CA SER A 46 13.68 -15.83 2.69
C SER A 46 13.17 -17.25 2.77
N ALA A 47 13.45 -18.06 1.75
CA ALA A 47 13.10 -19.47 1.75
C ALA A 47 13.60 -20.11 3.07
N PRO A 48 12.80 -20.97 3.72
CA PRO A 48 13.15 -21.54 5.02
C PRO A 48 14.55 -22.14 4.96
N ARG A 49 15.41 -21.66 5.87
CA ARG A 49 16.87 -21.89 5.90
C ARG A 49 17.30 -23.37 5.89
N ASN A 50 16.37 -24.29 6.15
CA ASN A 50 16.64 -25.70 6.41
C ASN A 50 16.05 -26.67 5.35
N GLY A 51 15.47 -26.16 4.26
CA GLY A 51 14.98 -27.01 3.16
C GLY A 51 15.96 -27.10 2.00
N PRO A 52 16.00 -28.21 1.23
CA PRO A 52 16.64 -28.19 -0.09
C PRO A 52 16.08 -26.99 -0.85
N ARG A 53 16.96 -26.19 -1.46
CA ARG A 53 16.63 -24.96 -2.21
C ARG A 53 15.58 -25.27 -3.30
N ALA A 54 14.32 -25.38 -2.92
CA ALA A 54 13.20 -25.25 -3.83
C ALA A 54 13.37 -23.85 -4.40
N ALA A 55 13.54 -23.76 -5.72
CA ALA A 55 13.67 -22.49 -6.40
C ALA A 55 12.62 -21.54 -5.83
N SER A 56 13.08 -20.46 -5.18
CA SER A 56 12.20 -19.46 -4.59
C SER A 56 11.21 -19.07 -5.67
N ARG A 57 9.91 -19.30 -5.44
CA ARG A 57 8.89 -18.91 -6.41
C ARG A 57 8.92 -17.40 -6.42
N VAL A 58 9.55 -16.85 -7.46
CA VAL A 58 9.53 -15.42 -7.73
C VAL A 58 8.11 -15.14 -8.20
N TYR A 59 7.28 -14.62 -7.29
CA TYR A 59 5.97 -14.11 -7.64
C TYR A 59 6.21 -12.89 -8.53
N LEU A 60 5.72 -12.94 -9.77
CA LEU A 60 5.66 -11.75 -10.59
C LEU A 60 4.47 -10.94 -10.08
N PRO A 61 4.69 -9.70 -9.60
CA PRO A 61 3.56 -8.85 -9.27
C PRO A 61 2.76 -8.64 -10.55
N GLY A 62 1.44 -8.69 -10.44
CA GLY A 62 0.54 -8.55 -11.58
C GLY A 62 -0.39 -7.39 -11.34
N ILE A 63 -0.85 -6.74 -12.40
CA ILE A 63 -1.79 -5.64 -12.31
C ILE A 63 -3.21 -6.19 -12.48
N TRP A 64 -4.10 -5.94 -11.53
CA TRP A 64 -5.48 -6.34 -11.70
C TRP A 64 -6.13 -5.59 -12.86
N GLN A 65 -6.86 -6.31 -13.70
CA GLN A 65 -7.55 -5.72 -14.86
C GLN A 65 -8.94 -5.16 -14.48
N CYS A 66 -9.43 -5.46 -13.26
CA CYS A 66 -10.73 -5.06 -12.76
C CYS A 66 -10.83 -3.57 -12.36
N ARG A 67 -10.57 -2.65 -13.29
CA ARG A 67 -10.57 -1.19 -13.04
C ARG A 67 -11.93 -0.64 -12.58
N LYS A 68 -13.02 -1.32 -12.97
CA LYS A 68 -14.41 -0.96 -12.62
C LYS A 68 -14.89 -1.66 -11.34
N LEU A 69 -13.97 -2.14 -10.50
CA LEU A 69 -14.31 -2.77 -9.24
C LEU A 69 -14.87 -1.72 -8.27
N GLN A 70 -16.11 -1.93 -7.85
CA GLN A 70 -16.86 -1.06 -6.94
C GLN A 70 -16.84 -1.58 -5.51
N THR A 71 -16.85 -2.91 -5.32
CA THR A 71 -16.79 -3.54 -3.99
C THR A 71 -15.60 -4.46 -3.91
N LEU A 72 -14.74 -4.25 -2.91
CA LEU A 72 -13.61 -5.12 -2.61
C LEU A 72 -13.61 -5.44 -1.11
N HIS A 73 -13.94 -6.69 -0.78
CA HIS A 73 -13.67 -7.24 0.54
C HIS A 73 -12.58 -8.29 0.39
N ILE A 74 -11.40 -8.01 0.93
CA ILE A 74 -10.23 -8.86 0.77
C ILE A 74 -9.45 -8.93 2.06
N ARG A 75 -8.80 -10.07 2.30
CA ARG A 75 -7.85 -10.24 3.38
C ARG A 75 -6.45 -10.12 2.80
N ILE A 76 -5.65 -9.19 3.28
CA ILE A 76 -4.27 -9.01 2.84
C ILE A 76 -3.37 -9.79 3.80
N ALA A 77 -2.62 -10.75 3.26
CA ALA A 77 -1.61 -11.48 4.01
C ALA A 77 -0.28 -10.77 3.83
N THR A 78 0.29 -10.30 4.94
CA THR A 78 1.63 -9.73 4.94
C THR A 78 2.65 -10.88 5.10
N PRO A 79 3.77 -10.87 4.37
CA PRO A 79 4.78 -11.90 4.53
C PRO A 79 5.27 -11.94 5.98
N ASN A 80 5.37 -13.16 6.53
CA ASN A 80 5.67 -13.43 7.94
C ASN A 80 6.81 -12.55 8.47
N ILE A 81 6.45 -11.48 9.16
CA ILE A 81 7.39 -10.75 9.99
C ILE A 81 7.76 -11.74 11.09
N THR A 82 9.04 -12.12 11.13
CA THR A 82 9.54 -13.02 12.17
C THR A 82 9.10 -12.50 13.53
N THR A 83 8.62 -13.38 14.40
CA THR A 83 7.98 -13.12 15.72
C THR A 83 8.72 -12.16 16.68
N ARG A 84 9.91 -11.68 16.32
CA ARG A 84 10.71 -10.75 17.13
C ARG A 84 10.24 -9.30 17.05
N ASP A 85 9.49 -8.91 16.03
CA ASP A 85 8.92 -7.55 15.96
C ASP A 85 7.52 -7.60 15.32
N PRO A 86 6.45 -7.67 16.11
CA PRO A 86 5.08 -7.71 15.60
C PRO A 86 4.57 -6.35 15.11
N SER A 87 5.41 -5.29 15.09
CA SER A 87 4.95 -3.99 14.63
C SER A 87 4.67 -4.04 13.11
N PRO A 88 3.50 -3.54 12.67
CA PRO A 88 3.21 -3.47 11.26
C PRO A 88 4.15 -2.48 10.58
N LEU A 89 4.85 -2.96 9.55
CA LEU A 89 5.73 -2.11 8.75
C LEU A 89 4.88 -1.12 7.94
N PRO A 90 5.03 0.20 8.13
CA PRO A 90 4.27 1.20 7.39
C PRO A 90 4.43 1.08 5.87
N GLU A 91 5.53 0.50 5.39
CA GLU A 91 5.80 0.16 3.99
C GLU A 91 4.76 -0.81 3.43
N HIS A 92 4.36 -1.82 4.20
CA HIS A 92 3.41 -2.84 3.75
C HIS A 92 2.05 -2.21 3.45
N SER A 93 1.61 -1.33 4.34
CA SER A 93 0.38 -0.57 4.18
C SER A 93 0.45 0.38 3.00
N ARG A 94 1.57 1.09 2.81
CA ARG A 94 1.76 1.98 1.66
C ARG A 94 1.66 1.23 0.34
N ILE A 95 2.26 0.06 0.24
CA ILE A 95 2.16 -0.81 -0.94
C ILE A 95 0.69 -1.20 -1.17
N ALA A 96 0.00 -1.68 -0.14
CA ALA A 96 -1.40 -2.10 -0.26
C ALA A 96 -2.31 -0.94 -0.68
N PHE A 97 -2.27 0.18 0.04
CA PHE A 97 -3.14 1.33 -0.22
C PHE A 97 -2.82 2.01 -1.55
N GLY A 98 -1.53 2.20 -1.85
CA GLY A 98 -1.08 2.75 -3.14
C GLY A 98 -1.58 1.89 -4.29
N TYR A 99 -1.40 0.56 -4.21
CA TYR A 99 -1.88 -0.37 -5.23
C TYR A 99 -3.39 -0.27 -5.44
N LEU A 100 -4.17 -0.29 -4.35
CA LEU A 100 -5.64 -0.24 -4.43
C LEU A 100 -6.15 1.05 -5.07
N VAL A 101 -5.63 2.20 -4.62
CA VAL A 101 -5.96 3.51 -5.20
C VAL A 101 -5.73 3.53 -6.70
N ARG A 102 -4.64 2.92 -7.10
CA ARG A 102 -4.14 2.99 -8.45
C ARG A 102 -4.85 2.02 -9.38
N VAL A 103 -5.15 0.82 -8.91
CA VAL A 103 -5.69 -0.29 -9.71
C VAL A 103 -7.22 -0.34 -9.68
N CYS A 104 -7.85 0.16 -8.62
CA CYS A 104 -9.30 0.16 -8.42
C CYS A 104 -9.84 1.58 -8.18
N PRO A 105 -9.73 2.53 -9.14
CA PRO A 105 -10.14 3.91 -8.93
C PRO A 105 -11.65 4.11 -8.69
N GLU A 106 -12.47 3.17 -9.18
CA GLU A 106 -13.95 3.19 -9.07
C GLU A 106 -14.47 2.58 -7.76
N LEU A 107 -13.59 2.32 -6.80
CA LEU A 107 -13.95 1.60 -5.58
C LEU A 107 -14.86 2.44 -4.70
N ARG A 108 -16.02 1.87 -4.34
CA ARG A 108 -17.04 2.47 -3.48
C ARG A 108 -17.05 1.87 -2.09
N GLU A 109 -16.82 0.57 -2.00
CA GLU A 109 -16.82 -0.16 -0.74
C GLU A 109 -15.52 -0.96 -0.63
N LEU A 110 -14.69 -0.58 0.36
CA LEU A 110 -13.43 -1.24 0.67
C LEU A 110 -13.49 -1.84 2.07
N TRP A 111 -13.30 -3.15 2.15
CA TRP A 111 -13.12 -3.85 3.41
C TRP A 111 -11.80 -4.62 3.39
N LEU A 112 -10.93 -4.30 4.34
CA LEU A 112 -9.62 -4.94 4.49
C LEU A 112 -9.59 -5.76 5.78
N SER A 113 -9.43 -7.08 5.65
CA SER A 113 -9.07 -7.89 6.79
C SER A 113 -7.57 -7.95 6.95
N ASN A 114 -7.15 -7.79 8.20
CA ASN A 114 -5.92 -8.38 8.67
C ASN A 114 -6.28 -9.52 9.60
N GLY A 115 -5.55 -10.61 9.50
CA GLY A 115 -5.63 -11.64 10.52
C GLY A 115 -5.42 -13.01 9.96
N GLY A 116 -4.30 -13.62 10.36
CA GLY A 116 -4.02 -15.05 10.33
C GLY A 116 -5.16 -15.86 10.94
N ALA A 117 -5.16 -17.18 10.71
CA ALA A 117 -5.95 -18.08 11.57
C ALA A 117 -5.50 -17.98 13.04
N LEU A 118 -4.30 -17.45 13.27
CA LEU A 118 -3.73 -17.11 14.56
C LEU A 118 -3.85 -15.60 14.75
N GLN A 119 -4.36 -15.19 15.91
CA GLN A 119 -4.78 -13.83 16.31
C GLN A 119 -3.70 -12.73 16.25
N GLU A 120 -2.53 -12.99 15.68
CA GLU A 120 -1.30 -12.20 15.85
C GLU A 120 -0.72 -11.64 14.55
N GLU A 121 -1.40 -11.76 13.41
CA GLU A 121 -0.87 -11.12 12.20
C GLU A 121 -0.93 -9.58 12.33
N PRO A 122 0.18 -8.89 12.00
CA PRO A 122 0.25 -7.45 12.12
C PRO A 122 -0.79 -6.80 11.21
N SER A 123 -1.65 -5.98 11.81
CA SER A 123 -2.63 -5.21 11.07
C SER A 123 -1.94 -4.17 10.20
N LEU A 124 -2.32 -4.02 8.93
CA LEU A 124 -2.05 -2.84 8.11
C LEU A 124 -2.05 -1.58 8.99
N ASP A 125 -0.91 -0.92 9.05
CA ASP A 125 -0.75 0.38 9.67
C ASP A 125 -1.73 1.38 9.04
N MET A 126 -2.68 1.85 9.84
CA MET A 126 -3.71 2.82 9.47
C MET A 126 -3.26 4.26 9.73
N SER A 127 -1.99 4.46 10.11
CA SER A 127 -1.41 5.79 10.27
C SER A 127 -1.19 6.46 8.91
N LEU A 128 -0.92 7.77 8.96
CA LEU A 128 -0.53 8.54 7.78
C LEU A 128 0.80 8.03 7.19
N LEU A 129 1.72 7.56 8.05
CA LEU A 129 2.99 6.98 7.65
C LEU A 129 2.79 5.64 6.92
N GLY A 130 1.80 4.86 7.36
CA GLY A 130 1.29 3.68 6.67
C GLY A 130 0.63 4.00 5.32
N GLY A 131 0.52 5.28 4.94
CA GLY A 131 -0.08 5.70 3.67
C GLY A 131 -1.60 5.62 3.67
N PHE A 132 -2.25 5.57 4.84
CA PHE A 132 -3.71 5.50 4.90
C PHE A 132 -4.38 6.66 4.14
N CYS A 133 -3.75 7.84 4.17
CA CYS A 133 -4.17 9.03 3.42
C CYS A 133 -4.26 8.82 1.90
N LEU A 134 -3.53 7.87 1.32
CA LEU A 134 -3.56 7.57 -0.10
C LEU A 134 -4.96 7.18 -0.57
N LEU A 135 -5.75 6.49 0.29
CA LEU A 135 -7.12 6.08 -0.03
C LEU A 135 -8.04 7.28 -0.32
N GLY A 136 -7.65 8.51 0.03
CA GLY A 136 -8.40 9.73 -0.26
C GLY A 136 -8.44 10.08 -1.74
N ARG A 137 -7.56 9.47 -2.54
CA ARG A 137 -7.59 9.53 -4.00
C ARG A 137 -8.71 8.68 -4.61
N LEU A 138 -9.31 7.75 -3.86
CA LEU A 138 -10.49 7.01 -4.28
C LEU A 138 -11.72 7.94 -4.21
N GLN A 139 -11.99 8.64 -5.30
CA GLN A 139 -13.01 9.68 -5.35
C GLN A 139 -14.42 9.15 -5.06
N HIS A 140 -14.67 7.88 -5.39
CA HIS A 140 -15.94 7.20 -5.25
C HIS A 140 -16.08 6.39 -3.95
N LEU A 141 -15.09 6.41 -3.06
CA LEU A 141 -15.11 5.60 -1.84
C LEU A 141 -16.19 6.11 -0.87
N GLU A 142 -17.27 5.34 -0.74
CA GLU A 142 -18.43 5.62 0.11
C GLU A 142 -18.31 4.92 1.47
N SER A 143 -17.69 3.74 1.51
CA SER A 143 -17.56 2.92 2.70
C SER A 143 -16.15 2.33 2.80
N PHE A 144 -15.54 2.49 3.97
CA PHE A 144 -14.26 1.90 4.31
C PHE A 144 -14.37 1.17 5.66
N SER A 145 -13.78 -0.02 5.73
CA SER A 145 -13.72 -0.80 6.96
C SER A 145 -12.41 -1.59 7.02
N CYS A 146 -11.83 -1.68 8.21
CA CYS A 146 -10.62 -2.47 8.46
C CYS A 146 -10.77 -3.22 9.78
N GLY A 147 -10.39 -4.50 9.79
CA GLY A 147 -10.37 -5.30 11.02
C GLY A 147 -10.69 -6.77 10.81
N THR A 148 -10.84 -7.49 11.91
CA THR A 148 -11.34 -8.87 11.88
C THR A 148 -12.86 -8.85 11.73
N TRP A 149 -13.46 -9.89 11.12
CA TRP A 149 -14.91 -9.97 10.96
C TRP A 149 -15.66 -9.90 12.30
N LYS A 150 -15.01 -10.29 13.40
CA LYS A 150 -15.54 -10.24 14.77
C LYS A 150 -15.34 -8.90 15.46
N GLU A 151 -14.36 -8.12 15.02
CA GLU A 151 -13.99 -6.82 15.57
C GLU A 151 -13.98 -5.79 14.44
N GLN A 152 -15.16 -5.43 13.95
CA GLN A 152 -15.28 -4.25 13.11
C GLN A 152 -14.98 -3.03 13.99
N LYS A 153 -13.73 -2.53 13.90
CA LYS A 153 -13.43 -1.18 14.38
C LYS A 153 -14.09 -0.22 13.40
N VAL A 154 -15.26 0.28 13.77
CA VAL A 154 -15.82 1.47 13.12
C VAL A 154 -14.82 2.59 13.36
N LEU A 155 -14.12 3.01 12.31
CA LEU A 155 -13.20 4.15 12.42
C LEU A 155 -13.99 5.36 12.90
N SER A 156 -13.47 6.06 13.90
CA SER A 156 -14.11 7.27 14.41
C SER A 156 -14.23 8.29 13.28
N ALA A 157 -15.25 9.16 13.33
CA ALA A 157 -15.43 10.22 12.34
C ALA A 157 -14.18 11.12 12.20
N VAL A 158 -13.41 11.27 13.28
CA VAL A 158 -12.13 12.01 13.28
C VAL A 158 -11.10 11.34 12.37
N ASN A 159 -11.02 10.00 12.37
CA ASN A 159 -10.13 9.23 11.51
C ASN A 159 -10.53 9.26 10.04
N LEU A 160 -11.75 9.71 9.71
CA LEU A 160 -12.29 9.80 8.35
C LEU A 160 -12.48 11.26 7.90
N GLY A 161 -12.19 12.24 8.76
CA GLY A 161 -12.39 13.66 8.48
C GLY A 161 -11.64 14.17 7.24
N TRP A 162 -10.58 13.45 6.84
CA TRP A 162 -9.80 13.73 5.66
C TRP A 162 -10.39 13.14 4.35
N ILE A 163 -11.32 12.17 4.43
CA ILE A 163 -12.00 11.51 3.30
C ILE A 163 -13.27 12.27 2.87
N ILE A 164 -14.04 12.77 3.83
CA ILE A 164 -15.36 13.39 3.60
C ILE A 164 -15.31 14.58 2.64
N GLU A 165 -16.31 14.72 1.75
CA GLU A 165 -16.38 15.76 0.71
C GLU A 165 -16.26 17.19 1.26
N SER A 166 -16.80 17.45 2.47
CA SER A 166 -16.66 18.78 3.07
C SER A 166 -15.18 19.16 3.30
N GLY A 167 -14.30 18.16 3.50
CA GLY A 167 -12.84 18.29 3.60
C GLY A 167 -12.12 18.50 2.26
N ARG A 168 -12.83 18.38 1.13
CA ARG A 168 -12.33 18.62 -0.23
C ARG A 168 -12.61 20.04 -0.73
N THR A 169 -13.34 20.86 0.04
CA THR A 169 -13.48 22.29 -0.24
C THR A 169 -12.15 23.02 -0.02
N VAL A 170 -11.88 24.10 -0.76
CA VAL A 170 -10.61 24.85 -0.66
C VAL A 170 -10.28 25.23 0.79
N GLY A 171 -11.24 25.77 1.54
CA GLY A 171 -11.03 26.18 2.94
C GLY A 171 -10.70 25.02 3.88
N LYS A 172 -11.35 23.87 3.72
CA LYS A 172 -11.03 22.68 4.55
C LYS A 172 -9.80 21.93 4.06
N ARG A 173 -9.40 22.10 2.79
CA ARG A 173 -8.16 21.54 2.23
C ARG A 173 -6.96 22.13 2.97
N THR A 174 -6.96 23.44 3.19
CA THR A 174 -5.92 24.16 3.95
C THR A 174 -5.90 23.74 5.43
N GLU A 175 -7.06 23.72 6.10
CA GLU A 175 -7.16 23.25 7.50
C GLU A 175 -6.63 21.81 7.66
N ARG A 176 -6.98 20.93 6.72
CA ARG A 176 -6.47 19.56 6.66
C ARG A 176 -4.97 19.51 6.41
N GLN A 177 -4.44 20.32 5.49
CA GLN A 177 -3.00 20.40 5.24
C GLN A 177 -2.23 20.83 6.49
N GLU A 178 -2.73 21.83 7.23
CA GLU A 178 -2.11 22.29 8.48
C GLU A 178 -2.13 21.20 9.56
N TYR A 179 -3.26 20.52 9.74
CA TYR A 179 -3.37 19.40 10.68
C TYR A 179 -2.40 18.26 10.34
N LEU A 180 -2.34 17.85 9.07
CA LEU A 180 -1.45 16.79 8.61
C LEU A 180 0.03 17.21 8.74
N ARG A 181 0.35 18.45 8.38
CA ARG A 181 1.70 19.02 8.51
C ARG A 181 2.14 19.07 9.98
N SER A 182 1.23 19.42 10.90
CA SER A 182 1.49 19.41 12.35
C SER A 182 1.84 18.01 12.86
N ILE A 183 1.01 17.01 12.55
CA ILE A 183 1.26 15.61 12.96
C ILE A 183 2.58 15.13 12.39
N TRP A 184 2.90 15.50 11.15
CA TRP A 184 4.12 15.03 10.50
C TRP A 184 5.38 15.70 11.03
N MET A 185 5.30 16.96 11.47
CA MET A 185 6.37 17.61 12.22
C MET A 185 6.56 16.96 13.60
N GLU A 186 5.47 16.62 14.29
CA GLU A 186 5.53 15.93 15.58
C GLU A 186 6.16 14.53 15.45
N LEU A 187 5.86 13.82 14.36
CA LEU A 187 6.44 12.51 14.04
C LEU A 187 7.84 12.58 13.40
N GLY A 188 8.39 13.77 13.16
CA GLY A 188 9.73 13.96 12.58
C GLY A 188 9.87 13.67 11.09
N LEU A 189 8.76 13.41 10.38
CA LEU A 189 8.75 12.97 8.97
C LEU A 189 8.91 14.14 7.97
N LEU A 190 8.55 15.35 8.39
CA LEU A 190 8.92 16.57 7.67
C LEU A 190 10.22 17.07 8.28
N GLY A 191 11.33 16.68 7.67
CA GLY A 191 12.67 17.01 8.17
C GLY A 191 12.77 18.48 8.57
N SER A 192 12.99 18.73 9.86
CA SER A 192 13.39 20.04 10.37
C SER A 192 14.70 20.40 9.68
N ARG A 193 14.64 21.23 8.64
CA ARG A 193 15.84 21.85 8.12
C ARG A 193 16.40 22.76 9.21
N VAL A 194 17.61 22.40 9.64
CA VAL A 194 18.60 23.20 10.37
C VAL A 194 18.45 23.22 11.89
N GLY A 195 18.98 22.17 12.51
CA GLY A 195 19.72 22.28 13.77
C GLY A 195 21.13 21.76 13.53
N SER A 196 22.09 22.65 13.34
CA SER A 196 23.51 22.34 13.31
C SER A 196 23.98 22.00 14.72
N ASP A 197 23.81 20.74 15.15
CA ASP A 197 24.73 20.06 16.08
C ASP A 197 24.21 18.66 16.48
N GLY A 198 24.98 17.63 16.11
CA GLY A 198 25.23 16.43 16.92
C GLY A 198 24.11 15.40 17.18
N ALA A 199 24.02 14.39 16.28
CA ALA A 199 23.77 12.94 16.49
C ALA A 199 22.77 12.48 17.59
N LEU A 200 21.69 11.72 17.33
CA LEU A 200 21.52 10.34 16.78
C LEU A 200 19.99 10.09 16.50
N PRO A 201 19.50 8.91 16.05
CA PRO A 201 19.65 8.32 14.73
C PRO A 201 18.27 7.85 14.19
N PHE A 202 17.62 8.63 13.35
CA PHE A 202 16.78 8.06 12.30
C PHE A 202 17.25 8.74 11.02
N ASP A 203 18.08 8.02 10.27
CA ASP A 203 18.69 8.53 9.06
C ASP A 203 17.65 8.49 7.93
N ASP A 204 16.68 9.40 8.02
CA ASP A 204 15.69 9.64 6.98
C ASP A 204 16.36 10.05 5.67
N ALA A 205 17.57 10.61 5.72
CA ALA A 205 18.34 10.89 4.51
C ALA A 205 18.81 9.61 3.82
N ALA A 206 19.20 8.55 4.54
CA ALA A 206 19.52 7.25 3.97
C ALA A 206 18.27 6.51 3.45
N THR A 207 17.13 6.61 4.14
CA THR A 207 15.85 6.05 3.69
C THR A 207 15.37 6.76 2.43
N VAL A 208 15.41 8.10 2.38
CA VAL A 208 15.09 8.89 1.18
C VAL A 208 16.11 8.70 0.06
N ALA A 209 17.40 8.50 0.35
CA ALA A 209 18.42 8.18 -0.66
C ALA A 209 18.26 6.77 -1.26
N ARG A 210 17.70 5.81 -0.51
CA ARG A 210 17.24 4.51 -1.04
C ARG A 210 15.98 4.63 -1.91
N LEU A 211 15.19 5.68 -1.71
CA LEU A 211 14.01 6.02 -2.48
C LEU A 211 14.31 6.89 -3.72
N ASP A 212 15.59 7.23 -3.99
CA ASP A 212 15.99 7.86 -5.26
C ASP A 212 15.73 6.88 -6.41
N PRO A 213 14.90 7.24 -7.42
CA PRO A 213 14.70 6.42 -8.61
C PRO A 213 16.01 5.96 -9.28
N LYS A 214 17.09 6.72 -9.13
CA LYS A 214 18.43 6.36 -9.64
C LYS A 214 19.10 5.24 -8.83
N SER A 215 18.82 5.16 -7.53
CA SER A 215 19.30 4.08 -6.65
C SER A 215 18.56 2.77 -6.94
N LEU A 216 17.24 2.82 -7.17
CA LEU A 216 16.44 1.65 -7.60
C LEU A 216 16.90 1.12 -8.96
N ALA A 217 17.29 2.00 -9.90
CA ALA A 217 17.83 1.60 -11.20
C ALA A 217 19.17 0.84 -11.11
N SER A 218 19.85 0.84 -9.96
CA SER A 218 21.12 0.12 -9.74
C SER A 218 20.96 -1.29 -9.16
N MET A 219 19.76 -1.70 -8.74
CA MET A 219 19.51 -3.06 -8.24
C MET A 219 19.57 -4.08 -9.39
N LYS A 220 20.33 -5.17 -9.21
CA LYS A 220 20.54 -6.17 -10.25
C LYS A 220 19.21 -6.83 -10.66
N PRO A 221 18.90 -6.90 -11.97
CA PRO A 221 17.58 -7.28 -12.48
C PRO A 221 17.49 -8.81 -12.55
N GLU A 222 17.23 -9.49 -11.44
CA GLU A 222 17.01 -10.93 -11.55
C GLU A 222 15.59 -11.33 -11.93
N ARG A 223 14.60 -10.41 -11.92
CA ARG A 223 13.35 -10.45 -12.70
C ARG A 223 12.52 -9.20 -12.39
N CYS A 224 12.61 -8.19 -13.24
CA CYS A 224 11.70 -7.04 -13.19
C CYS A 224 10.38 -7.43 -13.86
N PHE A 225 9.25 -6.94 -13.33
CA PHE A 225 7.97 -7.02 -13.98
C PHE A 225 8.05 -6.40 -15.38
N ASP A 226 7.45 -7.06 -16.38
CA ASP A 226 7.52 -6.58 -17.77
C ASP A 226 6.56 -5.40 -17.98
N TRP A 227 7.07 -4.21 -17.69
CA TRP A 227 6.37 -2.95 -17.87
C TRP A 227 5.98 -2.67 -19.32
N THR A 228 6.52 -3.40 -20.31
CA THR A 228 6.13 -3.22 -21.72
C THR A 228 4.71 -3.73 -22.02
N LEU A 229 4.17 -4.60 -21.16
CA LEU A 229 2.82 -5.16 -21.29
C LEU A 229 1.74 -4.29 -20.62
N VAL A 230 2.16 -3.21 -19.97
CA VAL A 230 1.28 -2.33 -19.21
C VAL A 230 1.03 -1.07 -20.02
N ASP A 231 -0.20 -0.58 -19.98
CA ASP A 231 -0.57 0.68 -20.60
C ASP A 231 0.43 1.81 -20.21
N PRO A 232 1.00 2.58 -21.14
CA PRO A 232 2.06 3.55 -20.83
C PRO A 232 1.62 4.63 -19.85
N THR A 233 0.37 5.08 -19.92
CA THR A 233 -0.17 6.03 -18.94
C THR A 233 -0.24 5.39 -17.56
N LEU A 234 -0.70 4.14 -17.51
CA LEU A 234 -0.72 3.37 -16.29
C LEU A 234 0.69 3.15 -15.70
N CYS A 235 1.69 2.82 -16.52
CA CYS A 235 3.10 2.69 -16.12
C CYS A 235 3.62 3.94 -15.42
N GLU A 236 3.41 5.12 -16.01
CA GLU A 236 3.92 6.37 -15.45
C GLU A 236 3.33 6.64 -14.07
N GLU A 237 2.00 6.53 -13.90
CA GLU A 237 1.45 6.78 -12.57
C GLU A 237 1.59 5.58 -11.60
N LEU A 238 2.07 4.40 -12.03
CA LEU A 238 2.50 3.29 -11.14
C LEU A 238 3.94 3.46 -10.63
N ARG A 239 4.76 4.29 -11.28
CA ARG A 239 6.20 4.44 -10.99
C ARG A 239 6.53 4.83 -9.55
N TYR A 240 5.58 5.43 -8.83
CA TYR A 240 5.81 5.96 -7.49
C TYR A 240 5.22 5.11 -6.36
N LEU A 241 4.60 3.97 -6.71
CA LEU A 241 3.81 3.13 -5.78
C LEU A 241 4.58 2.70 -4.52
N GLY A 242 4.00 2.95 -3.35
CA GLY A 242 4.57 2.51 -2.07
C GLY A 242 5.75 3.35 -1.56
N LEU A 243 6.22 4.34 -2.33
CA LEU A 243 7.29 5.24 -1.92
C LEU A 243 6.75 6.37 -1.04
N ALA A 244 7.56 6.93 -0.13
CA ALA A 244 7.20 8.17 0.58
C ALA A 244 6.92 9.34 -0.39
N VAL A 245 7.48 9.24 -1.60
CA VAL A 245 7.23 10.14 -2.73
C VAL A 245 5.75 10.17 -3.10
N GLU A 246 4.99 9.08 -2.98
CA GLU A 246 3.55 9.10 -3.25
C GLU A 246 2.78 9.96 -2.27
N VAL A 247 3.17 9.93 -1.00
CA VAL A 247 2.51 10.75 0.00
C VAL A 247 2.87 12.22 -0.22
N LYS A 248 4.13 12.49 -0.58
CA LYS A 248 4.54 13.83 -1.00
C LYS A 248 3.81 14.30 -2.27
N ILE A 249 3.75 13.50 -3.33
CA ILE A 249 3.02 13.81 -4.58
C ILE A 249 1.54 14.01 -4.28
N PHE A 250 0.93 13.18 -3.43
CA PHE A 250 -0.43 13.38 -2.98
C PHE A 250 -0.60 14.76 -2.35
N PHE A 251 0.34 15.20 -1.52
CA PHE A 251 0.34 16.55 -1.00
C PHE A 251 0.64 17.61 -2.06
N ASP A 252 1.58 17.40 -2.96
CA ASP A 252 1.90 18.34 -4.04
C ASP A 252 0.71 18.51 -5.00
N VAL A 253 -0.10 17.46 -5.23
CA VAL A 253 -1.39 17.51 -5.95
C VAL A 253 -2.48 18.13 -5.06
N LEU A 254 -2.44 17.93 -3.74
CA LEU A 254 -3.29 18.69 -2.83
C LEU A 254 -2.93 20.18 -2.80
N ASP A 255 -1.67 20.54 -3.02
CA ASP A 255 -1.18 21.91 -2.97
C ASP A 255 -1.24 22.57 -4.36
N GLY A 256 -1.18 21.77 -5.43
CA GLY A 256 -1.21 22.19 -6.82
C GLY A 256 -2.58 21.97 -7.47
N ASP A 257 -3.46 22.96 -7.33
CA ASP A 257 -4.55 23.27 -8.26
C ASP A 257 -4.98 24.72 -7.98
N GLU A 258 -4.11 25.66 -8.34
CA GLU A 258 -4.50 27.04 -8.64
C GLU A 258 -4.18 27.29 -10.12
N GLY A 259 -5.11 26.85 -10.97
CA GLY A 259 -5.19 27.16 -12.39
C GLY A 259 -6.63 27.42 -12.78
#